data_AF-A0A9P5SUZ8-F1
#
_entry.id   AF-A0A9P5SUZ8-F1
#
_cell.length_a   1.000
_cell.length_b   1.000
_cell.length_c   1.000
_cell.angle_alpha   90.00
_cell.angle_beta   90.00
_cell.angle_gamma   90.00
#
_symmetry.space_group_name_H-M   'P 1'
#
loop_
_entity.id
_entity.type
_entity.pdbx_description
1 polymer ?
#
loop_
_entity_poly.entity_id
_entity_poly.type
_entity_poly.pdbx_seq_one_letter_code
_entity_poly.pdbx_strand_id
1 'polypeptide(L)'
;MKIAILSLATLASLAIAAPAPDADFDGNSKCTISAFKPSWTKLNECCLKNKGGSDFDKEKKRINCRLPIGNEGPMRKCVKDLGFASVVDCEY
;
A
#
# COMPACT_ATOMS: atom_id res chain seq x y z
N MET A 1 44.45 -22.30 -49.29
CA MET A 1 43.08 -21.81 -49.52
C MET A 1 42.29 -21.95 -48.23
N LYS A 2 41.94 -20.85 -47.56
CA LYS A 2 41.14 -20.84 -46.33
C LYS A 2 40.35 -19.54 -46.34
N ILE A 3 39.05 -19.63 -46.58
CA ILE A 3 38.15 -18.49 -46.80
C ILE A 3 36.97 -18.62 -45.83
N ALA A 4 36.53 -17.44 -45.39
CA ALA A 4 35.27 -17.11 -44.74
C ALA A 4 35.14 -17.50 -43.26
N ILE A 5 35.61 -16.58 -42.42
CA ILE A 5 35.14 -16.42 -41.05
C ILE A 5 33.76 -15.74 -41.17
N LEU A 6 32.69 -16.47 -40.85
CA LEU A 6 31.34 -15.93 -40.68
C LEU A 6 31.34 -15.02 -39.44
N SER A 7 31.25 -13.72 -39.64
CA SER A 7 31.00 -12.77 -38.56
C SER A 7 29.52 -12.82 -38.16
N LEU A 8 29.21 -13.63 -37.13
CA LEU A 8 27.93 -13.59 -36.43
C LEU A 8 27.82 -12.24 -35.69
N ALA A 9 27.00 -11.33 -36.23
CA ALA A 9 26.56 -10.15 -35.51
C ALA A 9 25.57 -10.57 -34.41
N THR A 10 26.07 -10.76 -33.19
CA THR A 10 25.24 -10.94 -32.00
C THR A 10 24.63 -9.60 -31.61
N LEU A 11 23.36 -9.39 -31.97
CA LEU A 11 22.50 -8.35 -31.41
C LEU A 11 22.25 -8.66 -29.93
N ALA A 12 23.02 -8.01 -29.04
CA ALA A 12 22.73 -8.01 -27.61
C ALA A 12 21.50 -7.12 -27.37
N SER A 13 20.34 -7.73 -27.15
CA SER A 13 19.16 -7.02 -26.66
C SER A 13 19.41 -6.59 -25.21
N LEU A 14 19.68 -5.29 -24.99
CA LEU A 14 19.59 -4.69 -23.66
C LEU A 14 18.11 -4.65 -23.27
N ALA A 15 17.68 -5.59 -22.44
CA ALA A 15 16.44 -5.45 -21.70
C ALA A 15 16.62 -4.29 -20.70
N ILE A 16 16.12 -3.11 -21.07
CA ILE A 16 16.00 -1.98 -20.14
C ILE A 16 14.95 -2.41 -19.12
N ALA A 17 15.40 -2.82 -17.93
CA ALA A 17 14.52 -3.00 -16.80
C ALA A 17 13.82 -1.66 -16.56
N ALA A 18 12.51 -1.61 -16.79
CA ALA A 18 11.71 -0.47 -16.39
C ALA A 18 11.95 -0.25 -14.89
N PRO A 19 12.24 0.98 -14.44
CA PRO A 19 12.26 1.25 -13.01
C PRO A 19 10.92 0.78 -12.44
N ALA A 20 10.98 -0.06 -11.42
CA ALA A 20 9.79 -0.37 -10.62
C ALA A 20 9.17 0.98 -10.22
N PRO A 21 7.83 1.13 -10.27
CA PRO A 21 7.20 2.37 -9.84
C PRO A 21 7.75 2.68 -8.46
N ASP A 22 8.40 3.85 -8.34
CA ASP A 22 8.93 4.34 -7.08
C ASP A 22 7.81 4.18 -6.05
N ALA A 23 8.03 3.32 -5.06
CA ALA A 23 7.15 3.28 -3.91
C ALA A 23 7.16 4.71 -3.36
N ASP A 24 6.03 5.40 -3.45
CA ASP A 24 5.80 6.72 -2.88
C ASP A 24 6.05 6.61 -1.37
N PHE A 25 7.31 6.66 -0.94
CA PHE A 25 7.73 6.77 0.44
C PHE A 25 7.44 8.21 0.87
N ASP A 26 6.15 8.56 0.97
CA ASP A 26 5.67 9.85 1.46
C ASP A 26 5.81 9.99 2.99
N GLY A 27 6.40 8.97 3.64
CA GLY A 27 6.55 8.88 5.09
C GLY A 27 5.27 8.41 5.79
N ASN A 28 4.23 8.01 5.04
CA ASN A 28 2.98 7.49 5.56
C ASN A 28 2.80 6.01 5.19
N SER A 29 2.33 5.23 6.15
CA SER A 29 1.77 3.92 5.91
C SER A 29 0.32 4.03 5.43
N LYS A 30 -0.06 3.09 4.57
CA LYS A 30 -1.44 2.93 4.11
C LYS A 30 -2.07 1.75 4.83
N CYS A 31 -2.99 2.03 5.75
CA CYS A 31 -3.73 1.03 6.49
C CYS A 31 -5.15 0.84 5.91
N THR A 32 -5.42 -0.32 5.35
CA THR A 32 -6.75 -0.73 4.88
C THR A 32 -7.51 -1.43 6.01
N ILE A 33 -8.66 -0.89 6.38
CA ILE A 33 -9.53 -1.46 7.42
C ILE A 33 -10.78 -2.03 6.76
N SER A 34 -10.98 -3.34 6.94
CA SER A 34 -12.19 -4.06 6.56
C SER A 34 -12.90 -4.52 7.83
N ALA A 35 -14.20 -4.26 7.97
CA ALA A 35 -14.92 -4.60 9.18
C ALA A 35 -16.36 -5.06 8.88
N PHE A 36 -16.90 -5.92 9.74
CA PHE A 36 -18.29 -6.38 9.65
C PHE A 36 -19.24 -5.45 10.40
N LYS A 37 -20.24 -4.92 9.69
CA LYS A 37 -21.21 -3.91 10.20
C LYS A 37 -20.56 -2.76 11.00
N PRO A 38 -19.51 -2.10 10.48
CA PRO A 38 -18.82 -1.06 11.23
C PRO A 38 -19.60 0.25 11.24
N SER A 39 -19.28 1.10 12.21
CA SER A 39 -19.54 2.53 12.10
C SER A 39 -18.38 3.18 11.36
N TRP A 40 -18.57 3.50 10.08
CA TRP A 40 -17.56 4.14 9.25
C TRP A 40 -17.10 5.49 9.81
N THR A 41 -18.00 6.24 10.43
CA THR A 41 -17.69 7.49 11.12
C THR A 41 -16.67 7.28 12.25
N LYS A 42 -16.88 6.26 13.10
CA LYS A 42 -15.95 5.96 14.19
C LYS A 42 -14.59 5.44 13.70
N LEU A 43 -14.57 4.68 12.60
CA LEU A 43 -13.31 4.27 11.98
C LEU A 43 -12.55 5.46 11.40
N ASN A 44 -13.25 6.39 10.74
CA ASN A 44 -12.66 7.63 10.26
C ASN A 44 -12.08 8.47 11.42
N GLU A 45 -12.81 8.60 12.53
CA GLU A 45 -12.31 9.26 13.74
C GLU A 45 -11.01 8.62 14.25
N CYS A 46 -10.89 7.29 14.24
CA CYS A 46 -9.64 6.62 14.61
C CYS A 46 -8.48 7.01 13.68
N CYS A 47 -8.72 7.19 12.38
CA CYS A 47 -7.67 7.56 11.44
C CYS A 47 -7.25 9.03 11.63
N LEU A 48 -8.22 9.94 11.76
CA LEU A 48 -7.98 11.36 12.04
C LEU A 48 -7.27 11.58 13.38
N LYS A 49 -7.67 10.85 14.43
CA LYS A 49 -7.07 10.94 15.78
C LYS A 49 -5.59 10.61 15.78
N ASN A 50 -5.15 9.72 14.89
CA ASN A 50 -3.76 9.28 14.78
C ASN A 50 -3.00 10.05 13.68
N LYS A 51 -3.42 11.31 13.42
CA LYS A 51 -2.81 12.23 12.44
C LYS A 51 -2.82 11.70 11.00
N GLY A 52 -3.75 10.82 10.68
CA GLY A 52 -3.92 10.29 9.34
C GLY A 52 -5.08 10.90 8.57
N GLY A 53 -5.04 10.77 7.25
CA GLY A 53 -6.21 10.94 6.37
C GLY A 53 -7.00 9.65 6.25
N SER A 54 -8.24 9.72 5.76
CA SER A 54 -9.01 8.54 5.41
C SER A 54 -9.79 8.70 4.11
N ASP A 55 -9.87 7.61 3.35
CA ASP A 55 -10.60 7.50 2.09
C ASP A 55 -11.51 6.28 2.17
N PHE A 56 -12.81 6.48 1.98
CA PHE A 56 -13.77 5.38 2.02
C PHE A 56 -13.96 4.76 0.62
N ASP A 57 -13.56 3.50 0.49
CA ASP A 57 -13.81 2.68 -0.69
C ASP A 57 -15.20 2.06 -0.60
N LYS A 58 -16.16 2.69 -1.28
CA LYS A 58 -17.58 2.29 -1.30
C LYS A 58 -17.79 0.93 -1.98
N GLU A 59 -16.96 0.58 -2.96
CA GLU A 59 -17.11 -0.65 -3.74
C GLU A 59 -16.69 -1.86 -2.90
N LYS A 60 -15.54 -1.75 -2.23
CA LYS A 60 -14.99 -2.83 -1.40
C LYS A 60 -15.51 -2.81 0.03
N LYS A 61 -16.26 -1.77 0.42
CA LYS A 61 -16.70 -1.50 1.80
C LYS A 61 -15.51 -1.55 2.77
N ARG A 62 -14.49 -0.75 2.46
CA ARG A 62 -13.27 -0.62 3.25
C ARG A 62 -12.96 0.85 3.47
N ILE A 63 -12.25 1.15 4.54
CA ILE A 63 -11.68 2.49 4.73
C ILE A 63 -10.17 2.37 4.66
N ASN A 64 -9.57 3.20 3.81
CA ASN A 64 -8.14 3.30 3.65
C ASN A 64 -7.68 4.50 4.46
N CYS A 65 -6.77 4.29 5.39
CA CYS A 65 -6.21 5.34 6.22
C CYS A 65 -4.76 5.55 5.86
N ARG A 66 -4.37 6.78 5.56
CA ARG A 66 -2.97 7.16 5.37
C ARG A 66 -2.46 7.75 6.68
N LEU A 67 -1.51 7.08 7.33
CA LEU A 67 -1.04 7.43 8.66
C LEU A 67 0.47 7.66 8.60
N PRO A 68 1.03 8.64 9.32
CA PRO A 68 2.47 8.75 9.44
C PRO A 68 3.07 7.46 10.01
N ILE A 69 4.22 7.03 9.47
CA ILE A 69 4.89 5.81 9.93
C ILE A 69 5.10 5.85 11.45
N GLY A 70 4.69 4.78 12.14
CA GLY A 70 4.77 4.66 13.60
C GLY A 70 3.45 4.92 14.35
N ASN A 71 2.43 5.45 13.67
CA ASN A 71 1.10 5.67 14.25
C ASN A 71 0.09 4.53 13.98
N GLU A 72 0.52 3.44 13.34
CA GLU A 72 -0.34 2.30 13.00
C GLU A 72 -0.76 1.52 14.25
N GLY A 73 0.14 1.36 15.22
CA GLY A 73 -0.13 0.66 16.47
C GLY A 73 -1.28 1.32 17.25
N PRO A 74 -1.18 2.63 17.57
CA PRO A 74 -2.26 3.40 18.19
C PRO A 74 -3.59 3.35 17.40
N MET A 75 -3.52 3.42 16.07
CA MET A 75 -4.71 3.29 15.22
C MET A 75 -5.34 1.89 15.31
N ARG A 76 -4.55 0.81 15.22
CA ARG A 76 -5.03 -0.57 15.39
C ARG A 76 -5.68 -0.76 16.76
N LYS A 77 -5.10 -0.18 17.82
CA LYS A 77 -5.70 -0.19 19.15
C LYS A 77 -7.06 0.53 19.16
N CYS A 78 -7.15 1.72 18.56
CA CYS A 78 -8.41 2.46 18.45
C CYS A 78 -9.50 1.63 17.77
N VAL A 79 -9.18 1.01 16.62
CA VAL A 79 -10.12 0.15 15.88
C VAL A 79 -10.55 -1.06 16.73
N LYS A 80 -9.62 -1.68 17.45
CA LYS A 80 -9.90 -2.80 18.36
C LYS A 80 -10.83 -2.39 19.52
N ASP A 81 -10.60 -1.21 20.10
CA ASP A 81 -11.40 -0.68 21.21
C ASP A 81 -12.84 -0.36 20.78
N LEU A 82 -13.10 -0.13 19.49
CA LEU A 82 -14.45 0.02 18.95
C LEU A 82 -15.27 -1.29 18.94
N GLY A 83 -14.62 -2.45 19.12
CA GLY A 83 -15.28 -3.74 19.23
C GLY A 83 -15.82 -4.31 17.93
N PHE A 84 -15.42 -3.76 16.77
CA PHE A 84 -15.81 -4.29 15.47
C PHE A 84 -14.97 -5.53 15.12
N ALA A 85 -15.62 -6.57 14.60
CA ALA A 85 -14.92 -7.66 13.93
C ALA A 85 -14.26 -7.09 12.66
N SER A 86 -12.96 -6.81 12.75
CA SER A 86 -12.23 -6.03 11.78
C SER A 86 -10.85 -6.60 11.51
N VAL A 87 -10.38 -6.40 10.28
CA VAL A 87 -9.04 -6.71 9.80
C VAL A 87 -8.40 -5.40 9.39
N VAL A 88 -7.19 -5.14 9.92
CA VAL A 88 -6.41 -3.94 9.63
C VAL A 88 -5.10 -4.37 9.01
N ASP A 89 -4.96 -4.11 7.72
CA ASP A 89 -3.75 -4.41 6.95
C ASP A 89 -3.01 -3.10 6.67
N CYS A 90 -1.71 -3.03 6.97
CA CYS A 90 -0.94 -1.80 6.76
C CYS A 90 0.26 -2.08 5.87
N GLU A 91 0.34 -1.33 4.78
CA GLU A 91 1.47 -1.27 3.86
C GLU A 91 2.34 -0.08 4.26
N TYR A 92 3.66 -0.28 4.29
CA TYR A 92 4.67 0.69 4.73
C TYR A 92 5.52 1.16 3.56
#